data_AF-M2QTA5-F1
#
_entry.id   AF-M2QTA5-F1
#
_cell.length_a   1.000
_cell.length_b   1.000
_cell.length_c   1.000
_cell.angle_alpha   90.00
_cell.angle_beta   90.00
_cell.angle_gamma   90.00
#
_symmetry.space_group_name_H-M   'P 1'
#
loop_
_entity.id
_entity.type
_entity.pdbx_description
1 polymer ?
#
loop_
_entity_poly.entity_id
_entity_poly.type
_entity_poly.pdbx_seq_one_letter_code
_entity_poly.pdbx_strand_id
1 'polypeptide(L)'
;MSLDSGPPSPPDMSRSPSYIQFTPRRAMASFENLVALANYEEALREARKIVWRGRGEKPVEVQDLWECLEHASRGGLRAGSLAFAIRAGVNFFLLMTRIRKVPKKMRFALIRHAVFGPDSFRFAAMLGSFVAFYKFILNALPIFLPEPVRHRKSHSRSRSLLRASLLQGAPSDPPFHEDDNPLVEDDSEVDSPGLDASLAQGSRHARLSMSAQAHQVWVRKRTRRWYSVLAGAMAGGIAIMFEKRSRRVAIGQQMFVRGLQGTYNAFSVKRGFKIPHGDVILFSLCCGQIMYGWLLRPDTLPRSYNHWISTASKVPREAVVIARDLARTGTFQISDIESILQRKNLTESNRAALTTRLASALLPPPARDFGPPFGPCEAIHPWLDSCMVVWPERIYLVFRWMLPIYGALHFIPMLLFRRGRVLKEPVRMFMRAAFGTMRSSAFLGVFVAIYQGFFCGNHQLWTALNNLRTNARTAAAYPLLAALARAIPQSFLDLLLSKPMYWFLGVLAGLSLFVEDKHRREELAMYVLPKGLESAWVMARGKGLVFRTGEFGEAMLSAMGMGMVMSIYQNDPHHLSGLVRRILYQFVGPN
;
A
#
# COMPACT_ATOMS: atom_id res chain seq x y z
N MET A 1 41.13 20.79 92.36
CA MET A 1 40.09 19.76 92.60
C MET A 1 38.76 20.51 92.62
N SER A 2 37.88 20.25 91.64
CA SER A 2 36.41 20.56 91.57
C SER A 2 35.93 22.03 91.76
N LEU A 3 35.39 22.71 90.72
CA LEU A 3 33.95 22.90 90.35
C LEU A 3 33.18 23.76 91.39
N ASP A 4 32.38 24.80 91.08
CA ASP A 4 31.38 24.98 90.01
C ASP A 4 30.94 26.48 89.82
N SER A 5 30.23 26.72 88.71
CA SER A 5 29.56 27.90 88.07
C SER A 5 28.62 28.79 88.92
N GLY A 6 28.23 30.03 88.58
CA GLY A 6 28.39 30.94 87.42
C GLY A 6 27.64 32.29 87.67
N PRO A 7 27.78 33.34 86.82
CA PRO A 7 26.65 34.28 86.53
C PRO A 7 26.76 34.97 85.12
N PRO A 8 26.01 36.05 84.77
CA PRO A 8 24.57 36.20 84.52
C PRO A 8 24.23 36.76 83.09
N SER A 9 22.94 36.90 82.76
CA SER A 9 22.34 37.34 81.47
C SER A 9 22.41 38.85 81.14
N PRO A 10 22.32 39.22 79.83
CA PRO A 10 21.45 40.34 79.38
C PRO A 10 20.82 40.12 77.95
N PRO A 11 20.13 41.09 77.29
CA PRO A 11 18.68 41.36 77.37
C PRO A 11 17.90 41.24 76.02
N ASP A 12 16.58 41.49 76.07
CA ASP A 12 15.54 41.37 75.02
C ASP A 12 15.80 42.09 73.68
N MET A 13 15.44 41.42 72.58
CA MET A 13 15.27 42.02 71.25
C MET A 13 13.87 41.77 70.69
N SER A 14 13.15 42.87 70.47
CA SER A 14 11.80 42.95 69.89
C SER A 14 11.74 42.40 68.46
N ARG A 15 10.83 41.43 68.21
CA ARG A 15 10.40 41.06 66.84
C ARG A 15 9.21 41.92 66.43
N SER A 16 9.41 42.82 65.48
CA SER A 16 8.35 43.52 64.75
C SER A 16 7.61 42.54 63.82
N PRO A 17 6.27 42.64 63.66
CA PRO A 17 5.51 41.77 62.77
C PRO A 17 5.50 42.37 61.35
N SER A 18 6.03 41.65 60.36
CA SER A 18 5.80 41.98 58.95
C SER A 18 4.66 41.14 58.39
N TYR A 19 3.43 41.65 58.52
CA TYR A 19 2.33 41.23 57.66
C TYR A 19 2.58 41.77 56.26
N ILE A 20 3.05 40.91 55.34
CA ILE A 20 2.90 41.12 53.91
C ILE A 20 2.07 39.95 53.39
N GLN A 21 0.76 40.08 53.58
CA GLN A 21 -0.24 39.19 52.99
C GLN A 21 -0.50 39.66 51.55
N PHE A 22 0.38 39.28 50.63
CA PHE A 22 0.10 39.37 49.19
C PHE A 22 -0.14 37.95 48.65
N THR A 23 -1.40 37.50 48.67
CA THR A 23 -1.86 36.46 47.75
C THR A 23 -2.54 37.15 46.56
N PRO A 24 -1.84 37.39 45.44
CA PRO A 24 -2.50 37.93 44.27
C PRO A 24 -3.38 36.83 43.68
N ARG A 25 -4.71 36.98 43.79
CA ARG A 25 -5.73 36.11 43.17
C ARG A 25 -5.43 35.73 41.70
N ARG A 26 -4.69 36.56 40.97
CA ARG A 26 -4.22 36.28 39.60
C ARG A 26 -3.18 35.15 39.50
N ALA A 27 -2.24 35.05 40.45
CA ALA A 27 -1.24 33.99 40.45
C ALA A 27 -1.86 32.62 40.78
N MET A 28 -2.86 32.60 41.68
CA MET A 28 -3.64 31.39 41.95
C MET A 28 -4.47 30.98 40.72
N ALA A 29 -5.13 31.92 40.01
CA ALA A 29 -5.87 31.59 38.79
C ALA A 29 -4.96 31.12 37.63
N SER A 30 -3.73 31.62 37.51
CA SER A 30 -2.75 31.09 36.53
C SER A 30 -2.23 29.71 36.92
N PHE A 31 -2.04 29.46 38.22
CA PHE A 31 -1.63 28.16 38.73
C PHE A 31 -2.76 27.12 38.56
N GLU A 32 -4.01 27.47 38.86
CA GLU A 32 -5.18 26.63 38.63
C GLU A 32 -5.37 26.30 37.14
N ASN A 33 -5.13 27.25 36.24
CA ASN A 33 -5.15 26.99 34.79
C ASN A 33 -4.00 26.07 34.34
N LEU A 34 -2.80 26.22 34.90
CA LEU A 34 -1.67 25.34 34.63
C LEU A 34 -1.90 23.93 35.17
N VAL A 35 -2.46 23.81 36.38
CA VAL A 35 -2.85 22.53 36.98
C VAL A 35 -3.99 21.90 36.18
N ALA A 36 -4.97 22.67 35.72
CA ALA A 36 -6.04 22.17 34.85
C ALA A 36 -5.49 21.69 33.49
N LEU A 37 -4.52 22.40 32.90
CA LEU A 37 -3.84 21.96 31.67
C LEU A 37 -2.99 20.71 31.90
N ALA A 38 -2.24 20.63 32.99
CA ALA A 38 -1.45 19.45 33.35
C ALA A 38 -2.35 18.23 33.60
N ASN A 39 -3.43 18.39 34.37
CA ASN A 39 -4.43 17.35 34.60
C ASN A 39 -5.13 16.94 33.30
N TYR A 40 -5.37 17.88 32.38
CA TYR A 40 -5.92 17.58 31.06
C TYR A 40 -4.92 16.81 30.17
N GLU A 41 -3.64 17.18 30.20
CA GLU A 41 -2.57 16.45 29.52
C GLU A 41 -2.36 15.04 30.10
N GLU A 42 -2.42 14.89 31.41
CA GLU A 42 -2.36 13.61 32.11
C GLU A 42 -3.57 12.75 31.79
N ALA A 43 -4.78 13.30 31.84
CA ALA A 43 -5.99 12.62 31.41
C ALA A 43 -5.92 12.19 29.94
N LEU A 44 -5.33 13.01 29.06
CA LEU A 44 -5.08 12.66 27.67
C LEU A 44 -4.01 11.57 27.52
N ARG A 45 -2.96 11.56 28.36
CA ARG A 45 -1.95 10.49 28.37
C ARG A 45 -2.54 9.18 28.87
N GLU A 46 -3.31 9.21 29.96
CA GLU A 46 -4.04 8.06 30.51
C GLU A 46 -5.05 7.51 29.49
N ALA A 47 -5.89 8.37 28.91
CA ALA A 47 -6.80 7.99 27.83
C ALA A 47 -6.04 7.42 26.62
N ARG A 48 -4.86 7.98 26.29
CA ARG A 48 -4.01 7.46 25.22
C ARG A 48 -3.46 6.07 25.56
N LYS A 49 -3.09 5.77 26.81
CA LYS A 49 -2.65 4.42 27.23
C LYS A 49 -3.79 3.39 27.23
N ILE A 50 -5.01 3.83 27.51
CA ILE A 50 -6.21 2.98 27.43
C ILE A 50 -6.47 2.60 25.96
N VAL A 51 -6.43 3.59 25.06
CA VAL A 51 -6.70 3.39 23.63
C VAL A 51 -5.53 2.70 22.92
N TRP A 52 -4.29 3.10 23.20
CA TRP A 52 -3.06 2.63 22.54
C TRP A 52 -2.19 1.78 23.49
N ARG A 53 -1.73 0.62 23.02
CA ARG A 53 -0.75 -0.19 23.78
C ARG A 53 0.57 0.55 23.87
N GLY A 54 1.11 0.64 25.09
CA GLY A 54 2.48 1.13 25.32
C GLY A 54 3.50 0.20 24.67
N ARG A 55 4.65 0.73 24.24
CA ARG A 55 5.73 -0.10 23.68
C ARG A 55 6.28 -1.03 24.76
N GLY A 56 6.42 -2.31 24.45
CA GLY A 56 7.13 -3.25 25.31
C GLY A 56 6.30 -3.93 26.41
N GLU A 57 4.97 -3.96 26.29
CA GLU A 57 4.09 -4.77 27.15
C GLU A 57 4.61 -6.23 27.23
N LYS A 58 4.70 -6.80 28.44
CA LYS A 58 5.17 -8.17 28.64
C LYS A 58 4.10 -9.18 28.18
N PRO A 59 4.48 -10.30 27.55
CA PRO A 59 3.52 -11.36 27.22
C PRO A 59 2.90 -11.94 28.51
N VAL A 60 1.63 -12.31 28.43
CA VAL A 60 0.88 -12.91 29.53
C VAL A 60 1.15 -14.41 29.51
N GLU A 61 1.60 -14.97 30.63
CA GLU A 61 1.73 -16.42 30.78
C GLU A 61 0.37 -17.00 31.13
N VAL A 62 -0.10 -17.94 30.30
CA VAL A 62 -1.35 -18.68 30.49
C VAL A 62 -1.03 -20.17 30.62
N GLN A 63 -1.65 -20.83 31.60
CA GLN A 63 -1.40 -22.23 31.94
C GLN A 63 -2.61 -23.10 31.59
N ASP A 64 -3.83 -22.59 31.80
CA ASP A 64 -5.07 -23.33 31.62
C ASP A 64 -5.89 -22.87 30.41
N LEU A 65 -6.78 -23.74 29.92
CA LEU A 65 -7.72 -23.41 28.85
C LEU A 65 -8.69 -22.29 29.24
N TRP A 66 -9.05 -22.21 30.53
CA TRP A 66 -9.91 -21.13 31.03
C TRP A 66 -9.18 -19.79 31.01
N GLU A 67 -7.93 -19.74 31.46
CA GLU A 67 -7.08 -18.55 31.35
C GLU A 67 -6.85 -18.15 29.88
N CYS A 68 -6.70 -19.12 28.98
CA CYS A 68 -6.63 -18.87 27.54
C CYS A 68 -7.91 -18.20 27.02
N LEU A 69 -9.09 -18.67 27.45
CA LEU A 69 -10.38 -18.09 27.07
C LEU A 69 -10.57 -16.69 27.66
N GLU A 70 -10.18 -16.48 28.90
CA GLU A 70 -10.23 -15.16 29.55
C GLU A 70 -9.29 -14.16 28.87
N HIS A 71 -8.05 -14.54 28.59
CA HIS A 71 -7.10 -13.71 27.85
C HIS A 71 -7.59 -13.40 26.42
N ALA A 72 -8.15 -14.40 25.74
CA ALA A 72 -8.73 -14.26 24.41
C ALA A 72 -9.92 -13.30 24.41
N SER A 73 -10.85 -13.45 25.34
CA SER A 73 -12.06 -12.62 25.44
C SER A 73 -11.74 -11.17 25.81
N ARG A 74 -10.86 -10.92 26.79
CA ARG A 74 -10.36 -9.57 27.13
C ARG A 74 -9.67 -8.92 25.93
N GLY A 75 -8.83 -9.69 25.22
CA GLY A 75 -8.17 -9.24 23.99
C GLY A 75 -9.15 -8.91 22.87
N GLY A 76 -10.16 -9.76 22.67
CA GLY A 76 -11.22 -9.58 21.66
C GLY A 76 -12.10 -8.36 21.94
N LEU A 77 -12.52 -8.15 23.19
CA LEU A 77 -13.31 -6.99 23.60
C LEU A 77 -12.56 -5.68 23.36
N ARG A 78 -11.27 -5.62 23.73
CA ARG A 78 -10.42 -4.46 23.47
C ARG A 78 -10.24 -4.20 21.97
N ALA A 79 -9.95 -5.25 21.19
CA ALA A 79 -9.78 -5.11 19.75
C ALA A 79 -11.08 -4.67 19.05
N GLY A 80 -12.22 -5.22 19.48
CA GLY A 80 -13.54 -4.86 18.97
C GLY A 80 -13.94 -3.43 19.32
N SER A 81 -13.72 -2.97 20.55
CA SER A 81 -14.03 -1.59 20.96
C SER A 81 -13.17 -0.57 20.22
N LEU A 82 -11.87 -0.84 20.07
CA LEU A 82 -10.97 0.00 19.28
C LEU A 82 -11.39 0.03 17.79
N ALA A 83 -11.71 -1.12 17.22
CA ALA A 83 -12.20 -1.23 15.85
C ALA A 83 -13.49 -0.42 15.63
N PHE A 84 -14.44 -0.53 16.57
CA PHE A 84 -15.67 0.26 16.56
C PHE A 84 -15.37 1.76 16.58
N ALA A 85 -14.55 2.22 17.52
CA ALA A 85 -14.20 3.63 17.68
C ALA A 85 -13.53 4.21 16.42
N ILE A 86 -12.58 3.48 15.83
CA ILE A 86 -11.91 3.89 14.58
C ILE A 86 -12.93 3.99 13.44
N ARG A 87 -13.77 2.96 13.26
CA ARG A 87 -14.75 2.93 12.16
C ARG A 87 -15.81 4.02 12.29
N ALA A 88 -16.36 4.18 13.48
CA ALA A 88 -17.32 5.22 13.81
C ALA A 88 -16.72 6.62 13.63
N GLY A 89 -15.48 6.83 14.10
CA GLY A 89 -14.75 8.09 13.94
C GLY A 89 -14.53 8.48 12.48
N VAL A 90 -14.10 7.54 11.63
CA VAL A 90 -13.92 7.79 10.19
C VAL A 90 -15.26 8.12 9.52
N ASN A 91 -16.32 7.35 9.80
CA ASN A 91 -17.64 7.61 9.23
C ASN A 91 -18.19 8.98 9.66
N PHE A 92 -18.01 9.34 10.93
CA PHE A 92 -18.41 10.63 11.47
C PHE A 92 -17.62 11.79 10.84
N PHE A 93 -16.29 11.64 10.70
CA PHE A 93 -15.45 12.63 10.04
C PHE A 93 -15.87 12.85 8.58
N LEU A 94 -16.11 11.77 7.82
CA LEU A 94 -16.60 11.84 6.45
C LEU A 94 -18.01 12.45 6.34
N LEU A 95 -18.85 12.29 7.35
CA LEU A 95 -20.14 12.99 7.40
C LEU A 95 -19.94 14.49 7.65
N MET A 96 -19.01 14.85 8.54
CA MET A 96 -18.75 16.23 8.92
C MET A 96 -18.29 17.09 7.74
N THR A 97 -17.51 16.53 6.80
CA THR A 97 -17.06 17.26 5.59
C THR A 97 -18.22 17.66 4.67
N ARG A 98 -19.37 16.97 4.75
CA ARG A 98 -20.56 17.23 3.92
C ARG A 98 -21.79 17.68 4.69
N ILE A 99 -21.72 17.81 6.02
CA ILE A 99 -22.89 18.09 6.87
C ILE A 99 -23.59 19.41 6.52
N ARG A 100 -22.82 20.39 6.02
CA ARG A 100 -23.35 21.68 5.57
C ARG A 100 -24.30 21.54 4.38
N LYS A 101 -24.09 20.53 3.53
CA LYS A 101 -24.94 20.21 2.36
C LYS A 101 -26.17 19.37 2.72
N VAL A 102 -26.31 18.95 3.99
CA VAL A 102 -27.39 18.07 4.45
C VAL A 102 -28.51 18.87 5.11
N PRO A 103 -29.79 18.61 4.77
CA PRO A 103 -30.96 19.22 5.41
C PRO A 103 -30.94 19.05 6.94
N LYS A 104 -31.24 20.11 7.69
CA LYS A 104 -31.18 20.13 9.18
C LYS A 104 -31.94 18.97 9.83
N LYS A 105 -33.12 18.63 9.30
CA LYS A 105 -33.99 17.55 9.79
C LYS A 105 -33.35 16.16 9.74
N MET A 106 -32.44 15.90 8.79
CA MET A 106 -31.79 14.59 8.64
C MET A 106 -30.43 14.50 9.34
N ARG A 107 -29.88 15.61 9.85
CA ARG A 107 -28.52 15.65 10.42
C ARG A 107 -28.36 14.69 11.60
N PHE A 108 -29.32 14.69 12.54
CA PHE A 108 -29.26 13.81 13.71
C PHE A 108 -29.32 12.33 13.32
N ALA A 109 -30.24 11.97 12.43
CA ALA A 109 -30.36 10.59 11.93
C ALA A 109 -29.08 10.12 11.22
N LEU A 110 -28.47 10.99 10.41
CA LEU A 110 -27.21 10.70 9.71
C LEU A 110 -26.01 10.61 10.67
N ILE A 111 -25.92 11.46 11.69
CA ILE A 111 -24.88 11.38 12.73
C ILE A 111 -25.01 10.07 13.50
N ARG A 112 -26.23 9.74 13.95
CA ARG A 112 -26.50 8.47 14.64
C ARG A 112 -26.11 7.27 13.78
N HIS A 113 -26.50 7.27 12.50
CA HIS A 113 -26.14 6.20 11.57
C HIS A 113 -24.64 6.15 11.24
N ALA A 114 -23.94 7.29 11.22
CA ALA A 114 -22.49 7.31 10.99
C ALA A 114 -21.72 6.68 12.15
N VAL A 115 -22.12 6.98 13.40
CA VAL A 115 -21.47 6.47 14.61
C VAL A 115 -21.91 5.03 14.90
N PHE A 116 -23.22 4.80 15.00
CA PHE A 116 -23.84 3.52 15.38
C PHE A 116 -24.36 2.72 14.18
N GLY A 117 -23.80 2.95 13.00
CA GLY A 117 -24.17 2.22 11.81
C GLY A 117 -23.82 0.74 11.90
N PRO A 118 -24.54 -0.14 11.18
CA PRO A 118 -24.28 -1.58 11.18
C PRO A 118 -22.85 -1.91 10.68
N ASP A 119 -22.25 -1.02 9.89
CA ASP A 119 -20.88 -1.17 9.41
C ASP A 119 -19.83 -1.03 10.52
N SER A 120 -20.09 -0.23 11.56
CA SER A 120 -19.21 -0.12 12.74
C SER A 120 -19.25 -1.40 13.56
N PHE A 121 -20.44 -1.94 13.80
CA PHE A 121 -20.63 -3.20 14.52
C PHE A 121 -20.05 -4.41 13.78
N ARG A 122 -20.25 -4.52 12.46
CA ARG A 122 -19.66 -5.60 11.65
C ARG A 122 -18.13 -5.60 11.69
N PHE A 123 -17.53 -4.42 11.57
CA PHE A 123 -16.08 -4.28 11.62
C PHE A 123 -15.53 -4.58 13.02
N ALA A 124 -16.23 -4.16 14.07
CA ALA A 124 -15.91 -4.49 15.46
C ALA A 124 -16.02 -5.99 15.73
N ALA A 125 -17.09 -6.64 15.27
CA ALA A 125 -17.29 -8.08 15.39
C ALA A 125 -16.19 -8.85 14.62
N MET A 126 -15.84 -8.41 13.41
CA MET A 126 -14.75 -9.00 12.63
C MET A 126 -13.42 -8.94 13.38
N LEU A 127 -12.97 -7.76 13.84
CA LEU A 127 -11.67 -7.65 14.52
C LEU A 127 -11.67 -8.24 15.93
N GLY A 128 -12.75 -8.09 16.68
CA GLY A 128 -12.88 -8.66 18.02
C GLY A 128 -12.91 -10.19 17.99
N SER A 129 -13.69 -10.80 17.10
CA SER A 129 -13.71 -12.26 16.95
C SER A 129 -12.37 -12.78 16.42
N PHE A 130 -11.73 -12.08 15.48
CA PHE A 130 -10.39 -12.44 15.00
C PHE A 130 -9.39 -12.53 16.17
N VAL A 131 -9.28 -11.48 16.99
CA VAL A 131 -8.31 -11.46 18.10
C VAL A 131 -8.65 -12.51 19.15
N ALA A 132 -9.93 -12.69 19.47
CA ALA A 132 -10.38 -13.72 20.42
C ALA A 132 -10.01 -15.13 19.92
N PHE A 133 -10.44 -15.53 18.73
CA PHE A 133 -10.14 -16.85 18.18
C PHE A 133 -8.64 -17.05 18.00
N TYR A 134 -7.92 -16.05 17.51
CA TYR A 134 -6.48 -16.15 17.32
C TYR A 134 -5.75 -16.40 18.63
N LYS A 135 -6.01 -15.59 19.67
CA LYS A 135 -5.39 -15.75 20.98
C LYS A 135 -5.76 -17.06 21.63
N PHE A 136 -7.02 -17.47 21.52
CA PHE A 136 -7.48 -18.73 22.09
C PHE A 136 -6.74 -19.91 21.43
N ILE A 137 -6.78 -20.02 20.10
CA ILE A 137 -6.17 -21.14 19.37
C ILE A 137 -4.64 -21.16 19.56
N LEU A 138 -3.98 -19.99 19.48
CA LEU A 138 -2.53 -19.91 19.63
C LEU A 138 -2.04 -20.38 21.00
N ASN A 139 -2.77 -20.06 22.08
CA ASN A 139 -2.39 -20.41 23.44
C ASN A 139 -2.90 -21.80 23.87
N ALA A 140 -4.03 -22.26 23.32
CA ALA A 140 -4.56 -23.60 23.60
C ALA A 140 -3.76 -24.70 22.88
N LEU A 141 -3.23 -24.44 21.67
CA LEU A 141 -2.48 -25.45 20.90
C LEU A 141 -1.26 -26.03 21.65
N PRO A 142 -0.40 -25.23 22.31
CA PRO A 142 0.68 -25.77 23.14
C PRO A 142 0.23 -26.64 24.32
N ILE A 143 -0.98 -26.42 24.86
CA ILE A 143 -1.54 -27.22 25.97
C ILE A 143 -1.94 -28.60 25.45
N PHE A 144 -2.60 -28.65 24.29
CA PHE A 144 -3.02 -29.93 23.68
C PHE A 144 -1.86 -30.67 23.00
N LEU A 145 -0.90 -29.94 22.44
CA LEU A 145 0.23 -30.46 21.68
C LEU A 145 1.54 -29.85 22.23
N PRO A 146 2.02 -30.34 23.39
CA PRO A 146 3.26 -29.85 23.97
C PRO A 146 4.45 -30.13 23.05
N GLU A 147 5.42 -29.21 23.01
CA GLU A 147 6.68 -29.48 22.33
C GLU A 147 7.52 -30.48 23.13
N PRO A 148 8.18 -31.46 22.47
CA PRO A 148 9.20 -32.24 23.14
C PRO A 148 10.33 -31.30 23.56
N VAL A 149 10.63 -31.26 24.87
CA VAL A 149 11.70 -30.45 25.44
C VAL A 149 13.03 -30.87 24.79
N ARG A 150 13.56 -30.03 23.89
CA ARG A 150 14.94 -30.20 23.42
C ARG A 150 15.88 -29.73 24.52
N HIS A 151 16.42 -30.66 25.32
CA HIS A 151 17.56 -30.39 26.20
C HIS A 151 18.74 -29.90 25.36
N ARG A 152 18.98 -28.58 25.37
CA ARG A 152 20.15 -27.97 24.72
C ARG A 152 21.34 -28.13 25.65
N LYS A 153 22.30 -29.00 25.31
CA LYS A 153 23.56 -29.17 26.07
C LYS A 153 24.28 -27.82 26.20
N SER A 154 24.73 -27.50 27.41
CA SER A 154 25.20 -26.21 27.92
C SER A 154 26.54 -25.69 27.38
N HIS A 155 27.01 -26.10 26.20
CA HIS A 155 28.35 -25.72 25.72
C HIS A 155 28.42 -24.37 24.97
N SER A 156 27.29 -23.75 24.64
CA SER A 156 27.25 -22.50 23.86
C SER A 156 27.32 -21.22 24.70
N ARG A 157 27.05 -21.27 26.02
CA ARG A 157 27.05 -20.09 26.91
C ARG A 157 28.46 -19.65 27.32
N SER A 158 29.40 -20.58 27.47
CA SER A 158 30.76 -20.27 27.92
C SER A 158 31.55 -19.47 26.87
N ARG A 159 31.28 -19.67 25.58
CA ARG A 159 31.96 -18.95 24.48
C ARG A 159 31.47 -17.51 24.30
N SER A 160 30.23 -17.18 24.68
CA SER A 160 29.70 -15.81 24.55
C SER A 160 30.12 -14.90 25.70
N LEU A 161 30.29 -15.44 26.91
CA LEU A 161 30.77 -14.68 28.07
C LEU A 161 32.24 -14.29 27.94
N LEU A 162 33.07 -15.22 27.44
CA LEU A 162 34.50 -14.98 27.21
C LEU A 162 34.76 -13.94 26.10
N ARG A 163 33.82 -13.78 25.17
CA ARG A 163 33.87 -12.74 24.12
C ARG A 163 33.36 -11.38 24.62
N ALA A 164 32.46 -11.38 25.60
CA ALA A 164 31.94 -10.16 26.21
C ALA A 164 32.95 -9.51 27.17
N SER A 165 33.75 -10.31 27.88
CA SER A 165 34.80 -9.80 28.78
C SER A 165 35.98 -9.14 28.05
N LEU A 166 36.24 -9.51 26.78
CA LEU A 166 37.35 -8.96 25.99
C LEU A 166 37.04 -7.60 25.33
N LEU A 167 35.79 -7.11 25.40
CA LEU A 167 35.36 -5.87 24.74
C LEU A 167 35.12 -4.70 25.72
N GLN A 168 35.49 -4.86 26.99
CA GLN A 168 35.16 -3.94 28.08
C GLN A 168 36.23 -2.86 28.34
N GLY A 169 36.96 -2.43 27.30
CA GLY A 169 38.09 -1.50 27.41
C GLY A 169 38.03 -0.31 26.45
N ALA A 170 36.98 0.51 26.47
CA ALA A 170 36.98 1.82 25.80
C ALA A 170 36.16 2.86 26.59
N PRO A 171 36.56 4.16 26.59
CA PRO A 171 36.12 5.14 27.59
C PRO A 171 34.75 5.77 27.28
N SER A 172 34.09 6.21 28.35
CA SER A 172 32.77 6.85 28.44
C SER A 172 32.82 8.38 28.38
N ASP A 173 31.78 9.03 27.83
CA ASP A 173 31.35 10.42 28.09
C ASP A 173 29.97 10.74 27.42
N PRO A 174 29.23 11.84 27.73
CA PRO A 174 28.30 12.03 28.85
C PRO A 174 26.81 12.22 28.39
N PRO A 175 25.82 12.44 29.29
CA PRO A 175 24.38 12.30 29.00
C PRO A 175 23.64 13.61 28.65
N PHE A 176 22.44 13.46 28.06
CA PHE A 176 21.30 14.40 27.85
C PHE A 176 21.08 15.03 26.44
N HIS A 177 19.97 14.65 25.78
CA HIS A 177 18.71 15.42 25.77
C HIS A 177 17.58 14.59 25.09
N GLU A 178 16.49 14.35 25.81
CA GLU A 178 15.24 13.79 25.29
C GLU A 178 14.39 14.92 24.69
N ASP A 179 13.93 14.73 23.45
CA ASP A 179 12.86 15.54 22.85
C ASP A 179 11.81 14.58 22.26
N ASP A 180 10.78 14.33 23.05
CA ASP A 180 9.67 13.42 22.75
C ASP A 180 8.59 14.15 21.92
N ASN A 181 8.48 13.82 20.64
CA ASN A 181 7.28 14.12 19.85
C ASN A 181 6.91 12.94 18.94
N PRO A 182 5.81 12.21 19.20
CA PRO A 182 5.60 10.84 18.68
C PRO A 182 5.12 10.73 17.22
N LEU A 183 5.34 11.74 16.37
CA LEU A 183 4.82 11.75 14.99
C LEU A 183 5.84 12.08 13.88
N VAL A 184 7.14 12.09 14.16
CA VAL A 184 8.11 12.40 13.10
C VAL A 184 9.36 11.52 13.18
N GLU A 185 9.41 10.46 12.37
CA GLU A 185 10.68 9.81 12.04
C GLU A 185 11.45 10.68 11.03
N ASP A 186 12.74 10.80 11.32
CA ASP A 186 13.71 11.64 10.64
C ASP A 186 14.32 10.92 9.44
N ASP A 187 14.06 11.46 8.25
CA ASP A 187 14.77 11.11 7.01
C ASP A 187 15.63 12.30 6.63
N SER A 188 16.80 12.40 7.25
CA SER A 188 17.87 13.33 6.90
C SER A 188 18.92 12.59 6.06
N GLU A 189 18.82 12.76 4.74
CA GLU A 189 19.93 12.54 3.81
C GLU A 189 20.76 13.84 3.77
N VAL A 190 22.06 13.72 4.07
CA VAL A 190 23.07 14.76 3.81
C VAL A 190 23.88 14.29 2.62
N ASP A 191 23.78 15.05 1.53
CA ASP A 191 24.55 14.89 0.29
C ASP A 191 25.90 15.58 0.46
N SER A 192 26.99 14.90 0.07
CA SER A 192 28.23 15.52 -0.36
C SER A 192 28.92 14.60 -1.39
N PRO A 193 29.59 15.16 -2.42
CA PRO A 193 29.92 14.43 -3.64
C PRO A 193 31.32 13.81 -3.61
N GLY A 194 31.50 12.73 -4.38
CA GLY A 194 32.81 12.36 -4.94
C GLY A 194 33.37 10.99 -4.56
N LEU A 195 33.47 10.15 -5.59
CA LEU A 195 34.39 9.03 -5.82
C LEU A 195 34.23 7.69 -5.07
N ASP A 196 34.36 6.66 -5.92
CA ASP A 196 34.63 5.24 -5.69
C ASP A 196 33.49 4.33 -5.24
N ALA A 197 32.75 3.91 -6.27
CA ALA A 197 31.92 2.73 -6.30
C ALA A 197 32.76 1.45 -6.26
N SER A 198 32.64 0.70 -5.17
CA SER A 198 32.58 -0.77 -5.06
C SER A 198 33.17 -1.20 -3.72
N LEU A 199 32.47 -2.12 -3.03
CA LEU A 199 32.83 -2.69 -1.71
C LEU A 199 32.53 -1.82 -0.47
N ALA A 200 31.25 -1.65 -0.11
CA ALA A 200 30.79 -1.61 1.29
C ALA A 200 29.27 -1.34 1.40
N GLN A 201 28.44 -2.35 1.12
CA GLN A 201 27.10 -2.41 1.73
C GLN A 201 27.07 -3.55 2.75
N GLY A 202 27.95 -3.43 3.74
CA GLY A 202 27.76 -4.10 5.02
C GLY A 202 26.49 -3.55 5.65
N SER A 203 25.60 -4.45 6.07
CA SER A 203 24.45 -4.20 6.93
C SER A 203 24.78 -3.12 7.97
N ARG A 204 24.29 -1.89 7.77
CA ARG A 204 24.20 -0.90 8.85
C ARG A 204 23.10 -1.39 9.79
N HIS A 205 23.44 -2.35 10.64
CA HIS A 205 22.72 -2.55 11.89
C HIS A 205 22.89 -1.26 12.68
N ALA A 206 21.85 -0.42 12.69
CA ALA A 206 21.68 0.57 13.74
C ALA A 206 21.92 -0.17 15.06
N ARG A 207 22.94 0.25 15.82
CA ARG A 207 23.17 -0.28 17.17
C ARG A 207 21.99 0.16 18.01
N LEU A 208 20.98 -0.71 18.07
CA LEU A 208 19.84 -0.58 18.95
C LEU A 208 20.38 -0.49 20.38
N SER A 209 19.80 0.40 21.20
CA SER A 209 20.11 0.48 22.63
C SER A 209 19.99 -0.91 23.28
N MET A 210 20.72 -1.16 24.36
CA MET A 210 20.63 -2.44 25.07
C MET A 210 19.20 -2.80 25.48
N SER A 211 18.34 -1.80 25.74
CA SER A 211 16.89 -2.00 25.94
C SER A 211 16.18 -2.43 24.66
N ALA A 212 16.47 -1.83 23.50
CA ALA A 212 15.91 -2.22 22.20
C ALA A 212 16.44 -3.57 21.67
N GLN A 213 17.67 -3.96 22.01
CA GLN A 213 18.21 -5.30 21.80
C GLN A 213 17.58 -6.32 22.77
N ALA A 214 17.38 -5.95 24.04
CA ALA A 214 16.62 -6.76 24.98
C ALA A 214 15.15 -6.93 24.54
N HIS A 215 14.52 -5.91 23.92
CA HIS A 215 13.19 -5.99 23.32
C HIS A 215 13.11 -6.95 22.11
N GLN A 216 14.20 -7.16 21.37
CA GLN A 216 14.24 -8.17 20.31
C GLN A 216 14.45 -9.60 20.86
N VAL A 217 15.04 -9.73 22.06
CA VAL A 217 15.52 -10.99 22.64
C VAL A 217 14.66 -11.51 23.82
N TRP A 218 13.77 -10.71 24.42
CA TRP A 218 13.03 -11.10 25.62
C TRP A 218 11.85 -12.06 25.36
N VAL A 219 12.16 -13.35 25.61
CA VAL A 219 11.32 -14.49 26.01
C VAL A 219 10.00 -14.69 25.24
N ARG A 220 10.15 -15.09 23.98
CA ARG A 220 9.13 -15.82 23.23
C ARG A 220 9.25 -17.29 23.63
N LYS A 221 8.20 -17.94 24.15
CA LYS A 221 8.12 -19.40 24.05
C LYS A 221 8.10 -19.69 22.55
N ARG A 222 9.19 -20.23 22.02
CA ARG A 222 9.36 -20.52 20.60
C ARG A 222 8.48 -21.73 20.25
N THR A 223 7.18 -21.51 20.17
CA THR A 223 6.21 -22.53 19.76
C THR A 223 6.39 -22.88 18.29
N ARG A 224 5.82 -24.02 17.87
CA ARG A 224 5.89 -24.48 16.49
C ARG A 224 5.32 -23.41 15.55
N ARG A 225 6.07 -23.06 14.50
CA ARG A 225 5.66 -22.03 13.51
C ARG A 225 4.24 -22.24 12.98
N TRP A 226 3.85 -23.49 12.77
CA TRP A 226 2.53 -23.82 12.22
C TRP A 226 1.37 -23.51 13.17
N TYR A 227 1.57 -23.39 14.49
CA TYR A 227 0.51 -22.96 15.42
C TYR A 227 0.01 -21.56 15.06
N SER A 228 0.93 -20.63 14.82
CA SER A 228 0.58 -19.27 14.40
C SER A 228 -0.07 -19.21 13.02
N VAL A 229 0.29 -20.11 12.11
CA VAL A 229 -0.35 -20.27 10.79
C VAL A 229 -1.79 -20.76 10.96
N LEU A 230 -1.99 -21.85 11.71
CA LEU A 230 -3.31 -22.45 11.91
C LEU A 230 -4.24 -21.50 12.66
N ALA A 231 -3.78 -20.91 13.76
CA ALA A 231 -4.54 -19.92 14.52
C ALA A 231 -4.92 -18.72 13.65
N GLY A 232 -3.98 -18.19 12.87
CA GLY A 232 -4.22 -17.09 11.94
C GLY A 232 -5.23 -17.45 10.85
N ALA A 233 -5.12 -18.66 10.28
CA ALA A 233 -5.99 -19.12 9.21
C ALA A 233 -7.43 -19.37 9.68
N MET A 234 -7.60 -20.08 10.79
CA MET A 234 -8.93 -20.34 11.37
C MET A 234 -9.60 -19.04 11.83
N ALA A 235 -8.89 -18.22 12.59
CA ALA A 235 -9.42 -16.94 13.06
C ALA A 235 -9.74 -16.00 11.89
N GLY A 236 -8.86 -15.91 10.88
CA GLY A 236 -9.08 -15.06 9.70
C GLY A 236 -10.21 -15.53 8.79
N GLY A 237 -10.42 -16.83 8.67
CA GLY A 237 -11.51 -17.44 7.89
C GLY A 237 -12.88 -17.27 8.57
N ILE A 238 -12.95 -17.39 9.90
CA ILE A 238 -14.19 -17.21 10.67
C ILE A 238 -14.53 -15.72 10.78
N ALA A 239 -13.56 -14.89 11.18
CA ALA A 239 -13.78 -13.46 11.44
C ALA A 239 -14.31 -12.70 10.22
N ILE A 240 -13.81 -13.03 9.03
CA ILE A 240 -14.20 -12.32 7.80
C ILE A 240 -15.69 -12.51 7.45
N MET A 241 -16.34 -13.56 7.99
CA MET A 241 -17.76 -13.82 7.77
C MET A 241 -18.68 -12.79 8.44
N PHE A 242 -18.19 -12.02 9.41
CA PHE A 242 -18.95 -10.91 10.01
C PHE A 242 -19.07 -9.70 9.08
N GLU A 243 -18.28 -9.63 8.01
CA GLU A 243 -18.21 -8.47 7.12
C GLU A 243 -19.02 -8.68 5.83
N LYS A 244 -19.30 -7.62 5.04
CA LYS A 244 -20.02 -7.73 3.75
C LYS A 244 -19.14 -8.38 2.67
N ARG A 245 -19.70 -9.25 1.80
CA ARG A 245 -18.96 -9.95 0.71
C ARG A 245 -18.00 -9.03 -0.07
N SER A 246 -18.46 -7.86 -0.52
CA SER A 246 -17.61 -6.91 -1.25
C SER A 246 -16.35 -6.44 -0.49
N ARG A 247 -16.44 -6.33 0.83
CA ARG A 247 -15.34 -5.92 1.71
C ARG A 247 -14.48 -7.11 2.13
N ARG A 248 -15.04 -8.33 2.20
CA ARG A 248 -14.31 -9.58 2.45
C ARG A 248 -13.23 -9.81 1.39
N VAL A 249 -13.59 -9.68 0.11
CA VAL A 249 -12.65 -9.80 -1.02
C VAL A 249 -11.49 -8.83 -0.85
N ALA A 250 -11.78 -7.55 -0.60
CA ALA A 250 -10.76 -6.52 -0.47
C ALA A 250 -9.82 -6.78 0.72
N ILE A 251 -10.36 -7.16 1.88
CA ILE A 251 -9.56 -7.47 3.07
C ILE A 251 -8.72 -8.73 2.83
N GLY A 252 -9.30 -9.80 2.31
CA GLY A 252 -8.61 -11.06 2.02
C GLY A 252 -7.46 -10.86 1.04
N GLN A 253 -7.68 -10.11 -0.04
CA GLN A 253 -6.63 -9.74 -1.00
C GLN A 253 -5.48 -8.96 -0.33
N GLN A 254 -5.81 -7.97 0.51
CA GLN A 254 -4.79 -7.16 1.19
C GLN A 254 -3.99 -8.01 2.18
N MET A 255 -4.66 -8.86 2.98
CA MET A 255 -3.96 -9.75 3.91
C MET A 255 -3.10 -10.78 3.18
N PHE A 256 -3.59 -11.33 2.07
CA PHE A 256 -2.84 -12.25 1.23
C PHE A 256 -1.56 -11.61 0.68
N VAL A 257 -1.66 -10.40 0.10
CA VAL A 257 -0.51 -9.69 -0.45
C VAL A 257 0.48 -9.29 0.63
N ARG A 258 0.02 -8.80 1.79
CA ARG A 258 0.90 -8.47 2.93
C ARG A 258 1.56 -9.71 3.53
N GLY A 259 0.83 -10.83 3.58
CA GLY A 259 1.36 -12.13 3.96
C GLY A 259 2.46 -12.57 3.00
N LEU A 260 2.21 -12.51 1.70
CA LEU A 260 3.18 -12.86 0.66
C LEU A 260 4.43 -11.98 0.71
N GLN A 261 4.27 -10.66 0.90
CA GLN A 261 5.37 -9.72 1.08
C GLN A 261 6.24 -10.12 2.28
N GLY A 262 5.63 -10.39 3.44
CA GLY A 262 6.34 -10.81 4.65
C GLY A 262 7.03 -12.18 4.49
N THR A 263 6.36 -13.14 3.87
CA THR A 263 6.91 -14.47 3.59
C THR A 263 8.09 -14.40 2.62
N TYR A 264 7.98 -13.62 1.55
CA TYR A 264 9.07 -13.41 0.59
C TYR A 264 10.29 -12.76 1.27
N ASN A 265 10.08 -11.72 2.08
CA ASN A 265 11.16 -11.06 2.81
C ASN A 265 11.87 -12.03 3.77
N ALA A 266 11.11 -12.84 4.52
CA ALA A 266 11.68 -13.84 5.41
C ALA A 266 12.47 -14.93 4.65
N PHE A 267 11.94 -15.35 3.51
CA PHE A 267 12.54 -16.39 2.68
C PHE A 267 13.82 -15.91 1.96
N SER A 268 13.79 -14.69 1.41
CA SER A 268 14.92 -14.03 0.75
C SER A 268 16.09 -13.85 1.71
N VAL A 269 15.83 -13.37 2.94
CA VAL A 269 16.88 -13.25 3.97
C VAL A 269 17.41 -14.61 4.40
N LYS A 270 16.54 -15.62 4.57
CA LYS A 270 16.96 -16.96 4.96
C LYS A 270 17.84 -17.66 3.91
N ARG A 271 17.55 -17.46 2.62
CA ARG A 271 18.29 -18.09 1.51
C ARG A 271 19.39 -17.21 0.91
N GLY A 272 19.51 -15.96 1.36
CA GLY A 272 20.58 -15.04 0.92
C GLY A 272 20.48 -14.59 -0.53
N PHE A 273 19.31 -14.70 -1.19
CA PHE A 273 19.14 -14.21 -2.55
C PHE A 273 18.29 -12.93 -2.57
N LYS A 274 18.68 -11.96 -3.38
CA LYS A 274 17.94 -10.71 -3.61
C LYS A 274 17.76 -10.53 -5.10
N ILE A 275 16.52 -10.39 -5.56
CA ILE A 275 16.21 -10.10 -6.96
C ILE A 275 16.43 -8.60 -7.20
N PRO A 276 17.39 -8.21 -8.06
CA PRO A 276 17.54 -6.81 -8.45
C PRO A 276 16.25 -6.30 -9.09
N HIS A 277 15.79 -5.11 -8.68
CA HIS A 277 14.56 -4.49 -9.20
C HIS A 277 13.30 -5.38 -9.12
N GLY A 278 13.22 -6.28 -8.13
CA GLY A 278 12.07 -7.17 -7.97
C GLY A 278 10.73 -6.44 -7.81
N ASP A 279 10.75 -5.23 -7.26
CA ASP A 279 9.63 -4.29 -7.21
C ASP A 279 9.13 -3.88 -8.60
N VAL A 280 10.05 -3.50 -9.50
CA VAL A 280 9.73 -3.13 -10.88
C VAL A 280 9.25 -4.34 -11.67
N ILE A 281 9.92 -5.49 -11.56
CA ILE A 281 9.52 -6.72 -12.25
C ILE A 281 8.09 -7.12 -11.84
N LEU A 282 7.82 -7.15 -10.53
CA LEU A 282 6.50 -7.49 -10.00
C LEU A 282 5.43 -6.50 -10.50
N PHE A 283 5.72 -5.20 -10.43
CA PHE A 283 4.82 -4.17 -10.93
C PHE A 283 4.53 -4.34 -12.42
N SER A 284 5.57 -4.55 -13.24
CA SER A 284 5.43 -4.75 -14.68
C SER A 284 4.59 -5.97 -15.04
N LEU A 285 4.80 -7.12 -14.38
CA LEU A 285 3.98 -8.31 -14.59
C LEU A 285 2.50 -8.07 -14.25
N CYS A 286 2.23 -7.31 -13.17
CA CYS A 286 0.87 -6.94 -12.79
C CYS A 286 0.25 -5.98 -13.80
N CYS A 287 1.01 -5.00 -14.28
CA CYS A 287 0.57 -4.08 -15.34
C CYS A 287 0.27 -4.81 -16.65
N GLY A 288 1.05 -5.81 -17.03
CA GLY A 288 0.73 -6.70 -18.15
C GLY A 288 -0.66 -7.31 -18.01
N GLN A 289 -0.94 -7.91 -16.86
CA GLN A 289 -2.23 -8.55 -16.59
C GLN A 289 -3.40 -7.55 -16.52
N ILE A 290 -3.16 -6.37 -15.94
CA ILE A 290 -4.18 -5.33 -15.82
C ILE A 290 -4.51 -4.72 -17.18
N MET A 291 -3.50 -4.39 -17.99
CA MET A 291 -3.74 -3.80 -19.31
C MET A 291 -4.39 -4.81 -20.25
N TYR A 292 -4.00 -6.09 -20.19
CA TYR A 292 -4.69 -7.16 -20.89
C TYR A 292 -6.16 -7.27 -20.44
N GLY A 293 -6.40 -7.27 -19.13
CA GLY A 293 -7.75 -7.30 -18.57
C GLY A 293 -8.59 -6.11 -19.03
N TRP A 294 -8.08 -4.89 -18.87
CA TRP A 294 -8.79 -3.67 -19.23
C TRP A 294 -9.19 -3.63 -20.72
N LEU A 295 -8.29 -4.01 -21.64
CA LEU A 295 -8.61 -4.03 -23.07
C LEU A 295 -9.46 -5.22 -23.48
N LEU A 296 -9.05 -6.45 -23.17
CA LEU A 296 -9.63 -7.65 -23.78
C LEU A 296 -10.68 -8.35 -22.91
N ARG A 297 -10.65 -8.14 -21.59
CA ARG A 297 -11.53 -8.80 -20.61
C ARG A 297 -11.88 -7.87 -19.44
N PRO A 298 -12.55 -6.73 -19.68
CA PRO A 298 -12.82 -5.75 -18.62
C PRO A 298 -13.69 -6.33 -17.49
N ASP A 299 -14.38 -7.45 -17.72
CA ASP A 299 -15.08 -8.23 -16.71
C ASP A 299 -14.18 -8.74 -15.57
N THR A 300 -12.87 -8.82 -15.78
CA THR A 300 -11.92 -9.37 -14.79
C THR A 300 -11.43 -8.33 -13.79
N LEU A 301 -11.74 -7.05 -14.02
CA LEU A 301 -11.31 -5.94 -13.17
C LEU A 301 -12.51 -5.25 -12.50
N PRO A 302 -12.33 -4.67 -11.30
CA PRO A 302 -13.39 -3.88 -10.66
C PRO A 302 -13.84 -2.71 -11.55
N ARG A 303 -15.15 -2.46 -11.63
CA ARG A 303 -15.74 -1.41 -12.49
C ARG A 303 -15.15 -0.01 -12.23
N SER A 304 -14.93 0.34 -10.97
CA SER A 304 -14.30 1.62 -10.59
C SER A 304 -12.86 1.74 -11.10
N TYR A 305 -12.13 0.62 -11.11
CA TYR A 305 -10.77 0.57 -11.60
C TYR A 305 -10.71 0.67 -13.12
N ASN A 306 -11.59 -0.04 -13.85
CA ASN A 306 -11.74 0.13 -15.30
C ASN A 306 -12.05 1.58 -15.67
N HIS A 307 -13.00 2.21 -14.97
CA HIS A 307 -13.34 3.61 -15.20
C HIS A 307 -12.15 4.54 -14.95
N TRP A 308 -11.38 4.27 -13.89
CA TRP A 308 -10.16 5.02 -13.60
C TRP A 308 -9.11 4.86 -14.70
N ILE A 309 -8.82 3.63 -15.17
CA ILE A 309 -7.87 3.39 -16.27
C ILE A 309 -8.34 4.07 -17.56
N SER A 310 -9.62 3.92 -17.93
CA SER A 310 -10.17 4.58 -19.11
C SER A 310 -10.02 6.10 -19.04
N THR A 311 -10.20 6.70 -17.86
CA THR A 311 -10.01 8.15 -17.65
C THR A 311 -8.53 8.55 -17.70
N ALA A 312 -7.66 7.71 -17.16
CA ALA A 312 -6.20 7.92 -17.15
C ALA A 312 -5.59 7.79 -18.55
N SER A 313 -6.13 6.90 -19.40
CA SER A 313 -5.65 6.66 -20.76
C SER A 313 -5.76 7.89 -21.67
N LYS A 314 -6.71 8.81 -21.39
CA LYS A 314 -7.03 9.94 -22.28
C LYS A 314 -7.42 9.51 -23.71
N VAL A 315 -8.00 8.32 -23.86
CA VAL A 315 -8.49 7.76 -25.13
C VAL A 315 -10.04 7.79 -25.14
N PRO A 316 -10.69 7.99 -26.29
CA PRO A 316 -12.13 7.76 -26.46
C PRO A 316 -12.56 6.39 -25.92
N ARG A 317 -13.71 6.32 -25.24
CA ARG A 317 -14.19 5.03 -24.69
C ARG A 317 -14.56 4.07 -25.80
N GLU A 318 -15.11 4.62 -26.88
CA GLU A 318 -15.54 3.91 -28.08
C GLU A 318 -14.34 3.25 -28.75
N ALA A 319 -13.18 3.91 -28.78
CA ALA A 319 -11.95 3.36 -29.36
C ALA A 319 -11.43 2.12 -28.60
N VAL A 320 -11.59 2.10 -27.27
CA VAL A 320 -11.23 0.95 -26.43
C VAL A 320 -12.15 -0.24 -26.75
N VAL A 321 -13.44 0.02 -26.94
CA VAL A 321 -14.44 -0.99 -27.31
C VAL A 321 -14.16 -1.53 -28.72
N ILE A 322 -13.91 -0.66 -29.70
CA ILE A 322 -13.54 -1.04 -31.06
C ILE A 322 -12.29 -1.91 -31.06
N ALA A 323 -11.23 -1.48 -30.36
CA ALA A 323 -9.98 -2.23 -30.27
C ALA A 323 -10.19 -3.63 -29.66
N ARG A 324 -11.03 -3.73 -28.63
CA ARG A 324 -11.38 -5.00 -27.99
C ARG A 324 -12.15 -5.92 -28.94
N ASP A 325 -13.19 -5.40 -29.56
CA ASP A 325 -14.11 -6.21 -30.37
C ASP A 325 -13.38 -6.69 -31.64
N LEU A 326 -12.57 -5.83 -32.29
CA LEU A 326 -11.68 -6.23 -33.38
C LEU A 326 -10.68 -7.32 -32.97
N ALA A 327 -10.02 -7.18 -31.82
CA ALA A 327 -9.04 -8.16 -31.34
C ALA A 327 -9.68 -9.49 -30.89
N ARG A 328 -10.98 -9.51 -30.59
CA ARG A 328 -11.68 -10.69 -30.07
C ARG A 328 -12.49 -11.42 -31.14
N THR A 329 -13.30 -10.68 -31.91
CA THR A 329 -14.28 -11.20 -32.87
C THR A 329 -13.97 -10.78 -34.31
N GLY A 330 -13.02 -9.87 -34.53
CA GLY A 330 -12.71 -9.35 -35.87
C GLY A 330 -13.76 -8.36 -36.40
N THR A 331 -14.65 -7.87 -35.54
CA THR A 331 -15.76 -6.98 -35.91
C THR A 331 -15.86 -5.81 -34.93
N PHE A 332 -16.49 -4.71 -35.32
CA PHE A 332 -16.83 -3.61 -34.41
C PHE A 332 -18.30 -3.18 -34.60
N GLN A 333 -18.85 -2.50 -33.60
CA GLN A 333 -20.20 -1.92 -33.70
C GLN A 333 -20.13 -0.59 -34.46
N ILE A 334 -20.99 -0.45 -35.47
CA ILE A 334 -21.03 0.74 -36.35
C ILE A 334 -21.21 2.03 -35.54
N SER A 335 -22.08 1.99 -34.52
CA SER A 335 -22.36 3.11 -33.63
C SER A 335 -21.12 3.67 -32.93
N ASP A 336 -20.12 2.83 -32.65
CA ASP A 336 -18.90 3.26 -31.97
C ASP A 336 -18.03 4.14 -32.88
N ILE A 337 -17.94 3.81 -34.18
CA ILE A 337 -17.22 4.66 -35.14
C ILE A 337 -17.99 5.95 -35.41
N GLU A 338 -19.31 5.87 -35.57
CA GLU A 338 -20.16 7.06 -35.76
C GLU A 338 -20.02 8.05 -34.60
N SER A 339 -19.98 7.56 -33.36
CA SER A 339 -19.75 8.39 -32.18
C SER A 339 -18.38 9.09 -32.21
N ILE A 340 -17.34 8.44 -32.72
CA ILE A 340 -16.02 9.07 -32.91
C ILE A 340 -16.06 10.11 -34.02
N LEU A 341 -16.75 9.86 -35.13
CA LEU A 341 -16.91 10.80 -36.26
C LEU A 341 -17.64 12.09 -35.88
N GLN A 342 -18.51 12.04 -34.87
CA GLN A 342 -19.23 13.20 -34.31
C GLN A 342 -18.35 14.10 -33.42
N ARG A 343 -17.12 13.69 -33.09
CA ARG A 343 -16.23 14.48 -32.24
C ARG A 343 -15.72 15.73 -32.97
N LYS A 344 -15.74 16.87 -32.28
CA LYS A 344 -15.30 18.17 -32.80
C LYS A 344 -13.79 18.26 -33.06
N ASN A 345 -13.00 17.49 -32.32
CA ASN A 345 -11.54 17.52 -32.38
C ASN A 345 -10.95 16.47 -33.33
N LEU A 346 -11.73 15.93 -34.27
CA LEU A 346 -11.26 14.93 -35.24
C LEU A 346 -10.57 15.63 -36.43
N THR A 347 -9.35 15.23 -36.77
CA THR A 347 -8.64 15.75 -37.95
C THR A 347 -9.27 15.25 -39.25
N GLU A 348 -9.09 15.99 -40.35
CA GLU A 348 -9.65 15.63 -41.65
C GLU A 348 -9.09 14.31 -42.19
N SER A 349 -7.78 14.07 -41.99
CA SER A 349 -7.12 12.82 -42.38
C SER A 349 -7.70 11.62 -41.64
N ASN A 350 -7.78 11.69 -40.31
CA ASN A 350 -8.37 10.62 -39.49
C ASN A 350 -9.87 10.43 -39.80
N ARG A 351 -10.59 11.52 -40.09
CA ARG A 351 -11.99 11.46 -40.53
C ARG A 351 -12.12 10.64 -41.81
N ALA A 352 -11.31 10.94 -42.83
CA ALA A 352 -11.33 10.24 -44.10
C ALA A 352 -11.01 8.73 -43.95
N ALA A 353 -10.02 8.39 -43.12
CA ALA A 353 -9.66 7.01 -42.83
C ALA A 353 -10.81 6.26 -42.10
N LEU A 354 -11.41 6.86 -41.08
CA LEU A 354 -12.53 6.27 -40.34
C LEU A 354 -13.79 6.14 -41.21
N THR A 355 -14.10 7.12 -42.06
CA THR A 355 -15.24 7.02 -42.99
C THR A 355 -15.03 5.94 -44.04
N THR A 356 -13.80 5.78 -44.54
CA THR A 356 -13.45 4.69 -45.47
C THR A 356 -13.67 3.34 -44.81
N ARG A 357 -13.19 3.18 -43.58
CA ARG A 357 -13.36 1.94 -42.81
C ARG A 357 -14.82 1.65 -42.47
N LEU A 358 -15.59 2.69 -42.15
CA LEU A 358 -17.03 2.58 -41.94
C LEU A 358 -17.75 2.13 -43.22
N ALA A 359 -17.41 2.71 -44.36
CA ALA A 359 -18.00 2.33 -45.65
C ALA A 359 -17.75 0.85 -45.97
N SER A 360 -16.53 0.35 -45.76
CA SER A 360 -16.22 -1.09 -45.94
C SER A 360 -17.01 -2.00 -45.00
N ALA A 361 -17.25 -1.57 -43.77
CA ALA A 361 -18.02 -2.34 -42.79
C ALA A 361 -19.53 -2.36 -43.08
N LEU A 362 -20.04 -1.37 -43.82
CA LEU A 362 -21.45 -1.27 -44.22
C LEU A 362 -21.80 -2.11 -45.46
N LEU A 363 -20.79 -2.57 -46.21
CA LEU A 363 -21.03 -3.42 -47.39
C LEU A 363 -21.76 -4.73 -47.03
N PRO A 364 -22.56 -5.28 -47.96
CA PRO A 364 -23.18 -6.58 -47.78
C PRO A 364 -22.13 -7.72 -47.80
N PRO A 365 -22.34 -8.82 -47.06
CA PRO A 365 -21.51 -10.02 -47.21
C PRO A 365 -21.55 -10.53 -48.66
N PRO A 366 -20.42 -10.96 -49.26
CA PRO A 366 -19.10 -11.21 -48.67
C PRO A 366 -18.13 -10.01 -48.71
N ALA A 367 -18.51 -8.87 -49.29
CA ALA A 367 -17.64 -7.69 -49.44
C ALA A 367 -17.45 -6.88 -48.14
N ARG A 368 -18.17 -7.25 -47.07
CA ARG A 368 -18.06 -6.63 -45.74
C ARG A 368 -16.68 -6.86 -45.14
N ASP A 369 -15.96 -5.77 -44.87
CA ASP A 369 -14.65 -5.81 -44.22
C ASP A 369 -14.57 -4.80 -43.07
N PHE A 370 -14.17 -5.27 -41.90
CA PHE A 370 -13.94 -4.44 -40.71
C PHE A 370 -12.48 -3.98 -40.59
N GLY A 371 -11.61 -4.38 -41.52
CA GLY A 371 -10.19 -4.11 -41.55
C GLY A 371 -9.38 -4.99 -40.59
N PRO A 372 -8.10 -4.66 -40.35
CA PRO A 372 -7.21 -5.44 -39.50
C PRO A 372 -7.75 -5.64 -38.07
N PRO A 373 -7.42 -6.76 -37.39
CA PRO A 373 -8.00 -7.16 -36.10
C PRO A 373 -7.39 -6.41 -34.90
N PHE A 374 -7.27 -5.09 -35.01
CA PHE A 374 -6.81 -4.19 -33.96
C PHE A 374 -7.44 -2.81 -34.09
N GLY A 375 -7.48 -2.07 -32.98
CA GLY A 375 -8.05 -0.72 -32.93
C GLY A 375 -7.30 0.27 -33.83
N PRO A 376 -8.00 0.97 -34.75
CA PRO A 376 -7.38 1.98 -35.62
C PRO A 376 -6.79 3.13 -34.79
N CYS A 377 -5.58 3.56 -35.14
CA CYS A 377 -4.90 4.69 -34.50
C CYS A 377 -5.75 5.97 -34.59
N GLU A 378 -6.46 6.12 -35.71
CA GLU A 378 -7.39 7.21 -36.02
C GLU A 378 -8.57 7.27 -35.04
N ALA A 379 -8.97 6.14 -34.46
CA ALA A 379 -9.96 6.09 -33.37
C ALA A 379 -9.34 6.37 -32.00
N ILE A 380 -8.07 5.97 -31.78
CA ILE A 380 -7.39 6.07 -30.48
C ILE A 380 -6.98 7.50 -30.17
N HIS A 381 -6.48 8.24 -31.16
CA HIS A 381 -6.08 9.64 -31.02
C HIS A 381 -6.62 10.48 -32.20
N PRO A 382 -7.95 10.65 -32.32
CA PRO A 382 -8.59 11.27 -33.49
C PRO A 382 -8.14 12.72 -33.76
N TRP A 383 -7.59 13.41 -32.76
CA TRP A 383 -7.09 14.78 -32.86
C TRP A 383 -5.62 14.89 -33.29
N LEU A 384 -4.92 13.77 -33.52
CA LEU A 384 -3.54 13.75 -33.99
C LEU A 384 -3.39 12.81 -35.18
N ASP A 385 -2.75 13.31 -36.24
CA ASP A 385 -2.45 12.51 -37.44
C ASP A 385 -1.22 11.62 -37.26
N SER A 386 -0.32 11.97 -36.34
CA SER A 386 0.92 11.23 -36.10
C SER A 386 0.96 10.59 -34.72
N CYS A 387 1.18 9.27 -34.69
CA CYS A 387 1.36 8.51 -33.46
C CYS A 387 2.61 8.93 -32.66
N MET A 388 3.62 9.53 -33.31
CA MET A 388 4.83 9.99 -32.62
C MET A 388 4.55 11.19 -31.70
N VAL A 389 3.61 12.06 -32.11
CA VAL A 389 3.20 13.23 -31.32
C VAL A 389 2.37 12.83 -30.10
N VAL A 390 1.72 11.67 -30.15
CA VAL A 390 0.93 11.13 -29.03
C VAL A 390 1.80 10.91 -27.79
N TRP A 391 3.08 10.56 -27.95
CA TRP A 391 3.98 10.29 -26.82
C TRP A 391 4.14 11.49 -25.88
N PRO A 392 4.70 12.64 -26.32
CA PRO A 392 4.85 13.81 -25.46
C PRO A 392 3.50 14.40 -25.04
N GLU A 393 2.48 14.33 -25.90
CA GLU A 393 1.14 14.82 -25.58
C GLU A 393 0.51 14.06 -24.40
N ARG A 394 0.60 12.72 -24.40
CA ARG A 394 0.07 11.88 -23.31
C ARG A 394 0.80 12.12 -22.01
N ILE A 395 2.12 12.27 -22.04
CA ILE A 395 2.90 12.63 -20.85
C ILE A 395 2.34 13.94 -20.26
N TYR A 396 2.21 14.99 -21.06
CA TYR A 396 1.74 16.29 -20.59
C TYR A 396 0.30 16.26 -20.05
N LEU A 397 -0.64 15.67 -20.80
CA LEU A 397 -2.05 15.62 -20.42
C LEU A 397 -2.30 14.81 -19.15
N VAL A 398 -1.63 13.66 -19.01
CA VAL A 398 -1.77 12.79 -17.83
C VAL A 398 -1.06 13.42 -16.64
N PHE A 399 0.14 13.98 -16.83
CA PHE A 399 0.88 14.71 -15.81
C PHE A 399 0.01 15.83 -15.22
N ARG A 400 -0.52 16.73 -16.06
CA ARG A 400 -1.35 17.86 -15.61
C ARG A 400 -2.63 17.41 -14.89
N TRP A 401 -3.23 16.31 -15.34
CA TRP A 401 -4.41 15.74 -14.70
C TRP A 401 -4.10 15.11 -13.33
N MET A 402 -2.89 14.57 -13.14
CA MET A 402 -2.46 13.91 -11.89
C MET A 402 -1.86 14.84 -10.84
N LEU A 403 -1.32 15.99 -11.24
CA LEU A 403 -0.81 17.01 -10.33
C LEU A 403 -1.70 17.28 -9.11
N PRO A 404 -3.01 17.57 -9.23
CA PRO A 404 -3.83 17.87 -8.05
C PRO A 404 -4.02 16.67 -7.12
N ILE A 405 -4.06 15.45 -7.66
CA ILE A 405 -4.27 14.23 -6.86
C ILE A 405 -3.00 13.88 -6.07
N TYR A 406 -1.84 13.84 -6.74
CA TYR A 406 -0.57 13.58 -6.05
C TYR A 406 -0.14 14.74 -5.17
N GLY A 407 -0.46 15.98 -5.56
CA GLY A 407 -0.26 17.15 -4.72
C GLY A 407 -1.00 16.99 -3.40
N ALA A 408 -2.29 16.68 -3.43
CA ALA A 408 -3.03 16.40 -2.20
C ALA A 408 -2.40 15.27 -1.37
N LEU A 409 -1.94 14.19 -2.01
CA LEU A 409 -1.31 13.06 -1.31
C LEU A 409 0.02 13.42 -0.63
N HIS A 410 0.83 14.30 -1.20
CA HIS A 410 2.10 14.70 -0.63
C HIS A 410 1.97 15.87 0.36
N PHE A 411 1.15 16.88 0.03
CA PHE A 411 1.00 18.07 0.87
C PHE A 411 0.11 17.83 2.09
N ILE A 412 -0.99 17.08 2.00
CA ILE A 412 -1.92 16.93 3.13
C ILE A 412 -1.26 16.21 4.33
N PRO A 413 -0.63 15.02 4.17
CA PRO A 413 -0.01 14.35 5.31
C PRO A 413 1.14 15.17 5.91
N MET A 414 1.88 15.90 5.07
CA MET A 414 2.92 16.83 5.50
C MET A 414 2.34 17.93 6.42
N LEU A 415 1.26 18.59 5.97
CA LEU A 415 0.59 19.67 6.70
C LEU A 415 -0.18 19.19 7.93
N LEU A 416 -0.62 17.93 7.97
CA LEU A 416 -1.36 17.38 9.11
C LEU A 416 -0.43 16.82 10.20
N PHE A 417 0.57 16.03 9.82
CA PHE A 417 1.35 15.25 10.77
C PHE A 417 2.74 15.83 11.05
N ARG A 418 3.29 16.70 10.18
CA ARG A 418 4.64 17.26 10.33
C ARG A 418 4.64 18.79 10.52
N ARG A 419 3.57 19.36 11.10
CA ARG A 419 3.39 20.82 11.29
C ARG A 419 4.60 21.51 11.93
N GLY A 420 5.19 20.91 12.96
CA GLY A 420 6.36 21.47 13.64
C GLY A 420 7.57 21.64 12.72
N ARG A 421 7.85 20.66 11.85
CA ARG A 421 8.92 20.79 10.85
C ARG A 421 8.54 21.74 9.71
N VAL A 422 7.28 21.78 9.30
CA VAL A 422 6.81 22.72 8.26
C VAL A 422 7.02 24.16 8.72
N LEU A 423 6.81 24.45 10.01
CA LEU A 423 7.06 25.78 10.58
C LEU A 423 8.55 26.12 10.69
N LYS A 424 9.41 25.12 10.97
CA LYS A 424 10.87 25.32 11.07
C LYS A 424 11.57 25.43 9.70
N GLU A 425 11.21 24.57 8.75
CA GLU A 425 11.85 24.45 7.43
C GLU A 425 10.81 24.45 6.28
N PRO A 426 10.03 25.53 6.09
CA PRO A 426 8.93 25.54 5.13
C PRO A 426 9.39 25.26 3.71
N VAL A 427 10.35 26.03 3.19
CA VAL A 427 10.80 25.94 1.78
C VAL A 427 11.27 24.54 1.43
N ARG A 428 12.10 23.93 2.28
CA ARG A 428 12.64 22.58 2.04
C ARG A 428 11.54 21.52 2.01
N MET A 429 10.59 21.59 2.95
CA MET A 429 9.47 20.65 3.00
C MET A 429 8.54 20.79 1.79
N PHE A 430 8.20 22.03 1.41
CA PHE A 430 7.38 22.30 0.23
C PHE A 430 8.07 21.86 -1.06
N MET A 431 9.37 22.13 -1.23
CA MET A 431 10.13 21.69 -2.40
C MET A 431 10.24 20.16 -2.49
N ARG A 432 10.47 19.47 -1.37
CA ARG A 432 10.48 18.00 -1.32
C ARG A 432 9.11 17.42 -1.71
N ALA A 433 8.02 18.00 -1.20
CA ALA A 433 6.66 17.59 -1.56
C ALA A 433 6.32 17.90 -3.02
N ALA A 434 6.79 19.04 -3.56
CA ALA A 434 6.62 19.41 -4.96
C ALA A 434 7.37 18.45 -5.89
N PHE A 435 8.62 18.13 -5.58
CA PHE A 435 9.41 17.17 -6.37
C PHE A 435 8.79 15.77 -6.34
N GLY A 436 8.34 15.30 -5.18
CA GLY A 436 7.59 14.05 -5.07
C GLY A 436 6.30 14.05 -5.90
N THR A 437 5.58 15.18 -5.92
CA THR A 437 4.36 15.36 -6.73
C THR A 437 4.66 15.35 -8.23
N MET A 438 5.67 16.09 -8.68
CA MET A 438 6.09 16.12 -10.09
C MET A 438 6.51 14.74 -10.55
N ARG A 439 7.38 14.07 -9.80
CA ARG A 439 7.87 12.74 -10.17
C ARG A 439 6.75 11.69 -10.22
N SER A 440 5.85 11.68 -9.24
CA SER A 440 4.69 10.77 -9.24
C SER A 440 3.76 11.00 -10.43
N SER A 441 3.55 12.27 -10.78
CA SER A 441 2.71 12.65 -11.94
C SER A 441 3.40 12.26 -13.26
N ALA A 442 4.72 12.40 -13.33
CA ALA A 442 5.53 12.00 -14.49
C ALA A 442 5.52 10.49 -14.68
N PHE A 443 5.65 9.71 -13.60
CA PHE A 443 5.55 8.25 -13.63
C PHE A 443 4.29 7.76 -14.36
N LEU A 444 3.10 8.26 -14.00
CA LEU A 444 1.87 7.83 -14.66
C LEU A 444 1.78 8.33 -16.11
N GLY A 445 2.26 9.54 -16.40
CA GLY A 445 2.33 10.06 -17.76
C GLY A 445 3.21 9.21 -18.67
N VAL A 446 4.39 8.83 -18.19
CA VAL A 446 5.32 7.92 -18.88
C VAL A 446 4.71 6.53 -19.04
N PHE A 447 4.01 6.00 -18.05
CA PHE A 447 3.29 4.72 -18.16
C PHE A 447 2.33 4.71 -19.36
N VAL A 448 1.48 5.74 -19.47
CA VAL A 448 0.47 5.83 -20.53
C VAL A 448 1.14 6.02 -21.90
N ALA A 449 2.18 6.85 -21.97
CA ALA A 449 2.92 7.11 -23.20
C ALA A 449 3.65 5.86 -23.71
N ILE A 450 4.32 5.10 -22.84
CA ILE A 450 4.95 3.82 -23.21
C ILE A 450 3.87 2.86 -23.74
N TYR A 451 2.76 2.67 -23.02
CA TYR A 451 1.74 1.72 -23.44
C TYR A 451 1.15 2.06 -24.81
N GLN A 452 0.67 3.30 -24.99
CA GLN A 452 0.07 3.73 -26.26
C GLN A 452 1.11 3.79 -27.38
N GLY A 453 2.32 4.20 -27.06
CA GLY A 453 3.41 4.30 -28.00
C GLY A 453 3.78 2.96 -28.61
N PHE A 454 3.99 1.93 -27.78
CA PHE A 454 4.23 0.58 -28.28
C PHE A 454 2.98 -0.06 -28.89
N PHE A 455 1.78 0.23 -28.39
CA PHE A 455 0.54 -0.24 -29.01
C PHE A 455 0.39 0.25 -30.46
N CYS A 456 0.50 1.56 -30.68
CA CYS A 456 0.42 2.16 -32.00
C CYS A 456 1.62 1.73 -32.87
N GLY A 457 2.82 1.70 -32.29
CA GLY A 457 4.04 1.27 -32.98
C GLY A 457 3.95 -0.17 -33.50
N ASN A 458 3.42 -1.11 -32.70
CA ASN A 458 3.22 -2.49 -33.13
C ASN A 458 2.26 -2.60 -34.31
N HIS A 459 1.14 -1.87 -34.26
CA HIS A 459 0.13 -1.91 -35.34
C HIS A 459 0.60 -1.21 -36.61
N GLN A 460 1.34 -0.11 -36.48
CA GLN A 460 1.99 0.53 -37.63
C GLN A 460 3.06 -0.37 -38.23
N LEU A 461 3.89 -1.02 -37.40
CA LEU A 461 4.90 -1.96 -37.87
C LEU A 461 4.26 -3.11 -38.64
N TRP A 462 3.19 -3.69 -38.10
CA TRP A 462 2.44 -4.74 -38.79
C TRP A 462 1.87 -4.24 -40.12
N THR A 463 1.26 -3.06 -40.14
CA THR A 463 0.66 -2.48 -41.36
C THR A 463 1.71 -2.19 -42.43
N ALA A 464 2.85 -1.62 -42.04
CA ALA A 464 3.95 -1.33 -42.95
C ALA A 464 4.56 -2.62 -43.55
N LEU A 465 4.82 -3.63 -42.71
CA LEU A 465 5.34 -4.92 -43.15
C LEU A 465 4.33 -5.64 -44.06
N ASN A 466 3.04 -5.61 -43.72
CA ASN A 466 2.00 -6.24 -44.52
C ASN A 466 1.87 -5.56 -45.90
N ASN A 467 1.86 -4.22 -45.93
CA ASN A 467 1.81 -3.46 -47.18
C ASN A 467 3.03 -3.73 -48.07
N LEU A 468 4.24 -3.81 -47.51
CA LEU A 468 5.45 -4.15 -48.27
C LEU A 468 5.43 -5.57 -48.85
N ARG A 469 4.70 -6.50 -48.24
CA ARG A 469 4.57 -7.87 -48.71
C ARG A 469 3.52 -8.03 -49.80
N THR A 470 2.35 -7.40 -49.62
CA THR A 470 1.15 -7.68 -50.42
C THR A 470 0.84 -6.63 -51.47
N ASN A 471 1.22 -5.36 -51.26
CA ASN A 471 0.93 -4.29 -52.19
C ASN A 471 2.03 -4.14 -53.25
N ALA A 472 1.70 -4.50 -54.49
CA ALA A 472 2.64 -4.45 -55.61
C ALA A 472 3.26 -3.06 -55.84
N ARG A 473 2.49 -1.98 -55.65
CA ARG A 473 2.97 -0.61 -55.84
C ARG A 473 4.01 -0.23 -54.78
N THR A 474 3.72 -0.54 -53.51
CA THR A 474 4.64 -0.28 -52.39
C THR A 474 5.90 -1.14 -52.47
N ALA A 475 5.74 -2.41 -52.87
CA ALA A 475 6.86 -3.31 -53.06
C ALA A 475 7.79 -2.88 -54.21
N ALA A 476 7.24 -2.32 -55.29
CA ALA A 476 8.01 -1.77 -56.40
C ALA A 476 8.76 -0.48 -56.01
N ALA A 477 8.15 0.37 -55.18
CA ALA A 477 8.79 1.60 -54.69
C ALA A 477 9.98 1.33 -53.74
N TYR A 478 9.93 0.25 -52.96
CA TYR A 478 10.96 -0.10 -51.97
C TYR A 478 11.40 -1.58 -52.08
N PRO A 479 12.14 -1.96 -53.13
CA PRO A 479 12.41 -3.37 -53.43
C PRO A 479 13.25 -4.07 -52.35
N LEU A 480 14.26 -3.40 -51.81
CA LEU A 480 15.11 -3.93 -50.74
C LEU A 480 14.32 -4.18 -49.45
N LEU A 481 13.52 -3.21 -49.02
CA LEU A 481 12.68 -3.34 -47.83
C LEU A 481 11.58 -4.38 -48.03
N ALA A 482 11.03 -4.51 -49.23
CA ALA A 482 10.07 -5.55 -49.56
C ALA A 482 10.70 -6.96 -49.53
N ALA A 483 11.93 -7.11 -50.00
CA ALA A 483 12.68 -8.37 -49.89
C ALA A 483 12.94 -8.74 -48.42
N LEU A 484 13.41 -7.79 -47.60
CA LEU A 484 13.59 -7.97 -46.16
C LEU A 484 12.28 -8.30 -45.45
N ALA A 485 11.20 -7.58 -45.79
CA ALA A 485 9.88 -7.82 -45.22
C ALA A 485 9.39 -9.23 -45.54
N ARG A 486 9.62 -9.75 -46.76
CA ARG A 486 9.28 -11.13 -47.15
C ARG A 486 10.15 -12.18 -46.46
N ALA A 487 11.40 -11.85 -46.11
CA ALA A 487 12.29 -12.73 -45.37
C ALA A 487 11.87 -12.94 -43.90
N ILE A 488 11.14 -11.98 -43.30
CA ILE A 488 10.62 -12.13 -41.94
C ILE A 488 9.54 -13.24 -41.90
N PRO A 489 9.57 -14.19 -40.96
CA PRO A 489 8.55 -15.23 -40.85
C PRO A 489 7.13 -14.67 -40.65
N GLN A 490 6.12 -15.34 -41.21
CA GLN A 490 4.72 -14.93 -41.02
C GLN A 490 4.26 -15.05 -39.55
N SER A 491 4.82 -16.02 -38.82
CA SER A 491 4.63 -16.18 -37.37
C SER A 491 5.01 -14.94 -36.56
N PHE A 492 5.98 -14.14 -37.03
CA PHE A 492 6.33 -12.88 -36.39
C PHE A 492 5.25 -11.82 -36.56
N LEU A 493 4.64 -11.72 -37.75
CA LEU A 493 3.49 -10.83 -37.97
C LEU A 493 2.28 -11.27 -37.15
N ASP A 494 2.03 -12.57 -37.07
CA ASP A 494 0.94 -13.12 -36.26
C ASP A 494 1.18 -12.87 -34.76
N LEU A 495 2.45 -12.91 -34.31
CA LEU A 495 2.84 -12.57 -32.95
C LEU A 495 2.53 -11.09 -32.62
N LEU A 496 2.79 -10.16 -33.53
CA LEU A 496 2.48 -8.73 -33.34
C LEU A 496 0.98 -8.48 -33.11
N LEU A 497 0.12 -9.30 -33.72
CA LEU A 497 -1.34 -9.24 -33.55
C LEU A 497 -1.88 -10.14 -32.44
N SER A 498 -1.02 -11.01 -31.89
CA SER A 498 -1.44 -12.02 -30.94
C SER A 498 -1.96 -11.39 -29.64
N LYS A 499 -2.96 -12.04 -29.02
CA LYS A 499 -3.52 -11.59 -27.74
C LYS A 499 -2.46 -11.44 -26.63
N PRO A 500 -1.43 -12.32 -26.50
CA PRO A 500 -0.34 -12.13 -25.55
C PRO A 500 0.43 -10.81 -25.72
N MET A 501 0.47 -10.23 -26.93
CA MET A 501 1.16 -8.96 -27.16
C MET A 501 0.59 -7.83 -26.31
N TYR A 502 -0.74 -7.79 -26.11
CA TYR A 502 -1.41 -6.82 -25.24
C TYR A 502 -0.95 -6.89 -23.78
N TRP A 503 -0.57 -8.09 -23.32
CA TRP A 503 0.01 -8.30 -21.99
C TRP A 503 1.47 -7.83 -21.96
N PHE A 504 2.27 -8.19 -22.98
CA PHE A 504 3.66 -7.77 -23.08
C PHE A 504 3.81 -6.24 -23.12
N LEU A 505 2.93 -5.56 -23.84
CA LEU A 505 2.84 -4.09 -23.85
C LEU A 505 2.64 -3.50 -22.46
N GLY A 506 1.82 -4.14 -21.62
CA GLY A 506 1.62 -3.71 -20.23
C GLY A 506 2.84 -3.95 -19.35
N VAL A 507 3.63 -5.00 -19.63
CA VAL A 507 4.92 -5.24 -18.96
C VAL A 507 5.92 -4.15 -19.31
N LEU A 508 6.02 -3.77 -20.58
CA LEU A 508 6.88 -2.66 -21.02
C LEU A 508 6.45 -1.34 -20.38
N ALA A 509 5.15 -1.04 -20.34
CA ALA A 509 4.63 0.15 -19.66
C ALA A 509 4.99 0.18 -18.17
N GLY A 510 5.09 -0.99 -17.53
CA GLY A 510 5.53 -1.12 -16.14
C GLY A 510 6.94 -0.58 -15.85
N LEU A 511 7.82 -0.51 -16.86
CA LEU A 511 9.17 0.07 -16.72
C LEU A 511 9.14 1.56 -16.35
N SER A 512 8.02 2.25 -16.58
CA SER A 512 7.80 3.60 -16.09
C SER A 512 8.04 3.74 -14.58
N LEU A 513 7.93 2.66 -13.79
CA LEU A 513 8.19 2.68 -12.35
C LEU A 513 9.62 3.12 -11.99
N PHE A 514 10.58 3.03 -12.92
CA PHE A 514 11.91 3.61 -12.72
C PHE A 514 11.91 5.13 -12.53
N VAL A 515 10.88 5.83 -13.01
CA VAL A 515 10.69 7.26 -12.78
C VAL A 515 10.39 7.55 -11.31
N GLU A 516 9.82 6.59 -10.56
CA GLU A 516 9.39 6.79 -9.18
C GLU A 516 10.52 6.57 -8.15
N ASP A 517 10.38 7.13 -6.93
CA ASP A 517 11.30 6.88 -5.81
C ASP A 517 11.37 5.42 -5.44
N LYS A 518 12.59 4.92 -5.21
CA LYS A 518 12.86 3.56 -4.75
C LYS A 518 12.00 3.13 -3.56
N HIS A 519 11.78 3.99 -2.57
CA HIS A 519 10.93 3.66 -1.41
C HIS A 519 9.46 3.48 -1.78
N ARG A 520 8.95 4.23 -2.78
CA ARG A 520 7.53 4.17 -3.18
C ARG A 520 7.22 3.06 -4.17
N ARG A 521 8.23 2.54 -4.88
CA ARG A 521 8.06 1.45 -5.86
C ARG A 521 7.45 0.20 -5.24
N GLU A 522 7.92 -0.19 -4.04
CA GLU A 522 7.39 -1.35 -3.33
C GLU A 522 5.91 -1.14 -2.95
N GLU A 523 5.55 0.04 -2.46
CA GLU A 523 4.17 0.36 -2.10
C GLU A 523 3.24 0.36 -3.32
N LEU A 524 3.69 0.89 -4.46
CA LEU A 524 2.94 0.86 -5.72
C LEU A 524 2.80 -0.56 -6.27
N ALA A 525 3.87 -1.37 -6.24
CA ALA A 525 3.80 -2.78 -6.62
C ALA A 525 2.78 -3.53 -5.75
N MET A 526 2.79 -3.30 -4.44
CA MET A 526 1.82 -3.92 -3.52
C MET A 526 0.40 -3.38 -3.67
N TYR A 527 0.23 -2.14 -4.17
CA TYR A 527 -1.08 -1.59 -4.48
C TYR A 527 -1.71 -2.25 -5.72
N VAL A 528 -0.90 -2.49 -6.76
CA VAL A 528 -1.35 -3.04 -8.05
C VAL A 528 -1.45 -4.57 -8.03
N LEU A 529 -0.63 -5.24 -7.23
CA LEU A 529 -0.58 -6.71 -7.14
C LEU A 529 -1.94 -7.38 -6.87
N PRO A 530 -2.76 -6.95 -5.90
CA PRO A 530 -4.11 -7.48 -5.70
C PRO A 530 -4.97 -7.44 -6.97
N LYS A 531 -4.86 -6.36 -7.77
CA LYS A 531 -5.66 -6.16 -8.98
C LYS A 531 -5.17 -7.03 -10.14
N GLY A 532 -3.86 -7.17 -10.28
CA GLY A 532 -3.25 -8.12 -11.21
C GLY A 532 -3.68 -9.55 -10.91
N LEU A 533 -3.56 -9.98 -9.64
CA LEU A 533 -3.94 -11.33 -9.21
C LEU A 533 -5.44 -11.60 -9.35
N GLU A 534 -6.30 -10.62 -9.01
CA GLU A 534 -7.75 -10.72 -9.19
C GLU A 534 -8.10 -10.95 -10.66
N SER A 535 -7.52 -10.14 -11.56
CA SER A 535 -7.73 -10.28 -13.00
C SER A 535 -7.24 -11.64 -13.52
N ALA A 536 -6.03 -12.06 -13.15
CA ALA A 536 -5.47 -13.36 -13.53
C ALA A 536 -6.34 -14.51 -13.02
N TRP A 537 -6.80 -14.45 -11.78
CA TRP A 537 -7.64 -15.47 -11.16
C TRP A 537 -8.99 -15.62 -11.86
N VAL A 538 -9.67 -14.50 -12.15
CA VAL A 538 -10.96 -14.53 -12.88
C VAL A 538 -10.76 -15.10 -14.29
N MET A 539 -9.69 -14.74 -14.98
CA MET A 539 -9.37 -15.31 -16.29
C MET A 539 -9.08 -16.81 -16.23
N ALA A 540 -8.27 -17.24 -15.26
CA ALA A 540 -7.92 -18.65 -15.08
C ALA A 540 -9.15 -19.51 -14.76
N ARG A 541 -10.08 -18.98 -13.93
CA ARG A 541 -11.40 -19.61 -13.71
C ARG A 541 -12.22 -19.70 -14.99
N GLY A 542 -12.25 -18.64 -15.80
CA GLY A 542 -12.95 -18.64 -17.09
C GLY A 542 -12.39 -19.65 -18.10
N LYS A 543 -11.13 -20.06 -17.95
CA LYS A 543 -10.47 -21.11 -18.76
C LYS A 543 -10.56 -22.51 -18.14
N GLY A 544 -11.18 -22.68 -16.98
CA GLY A 544 -11.23 -23.96 -16.26
C GLY A 544 -9.90 -24.40 -15.62
N LEU A 545 -8.88 -23.52 -15.56
CA LEU A 545 -7.57 -23.84 -14.98
C LEU A 545 -7.57 -23.85 -13.45
N VAL A 546 -8.64 -23.33 -12.82
CA VAL A 546 -8.76 -23.16 -11.38
C VAL A 546 -10.10 -23.70 -10.93
N PHE A 547 -10.10 -24.40 -9.79
CA PHE A 547 -11.28 -24.99 -9.18
C PHE A 547 -12.32 -23.92 -8.79
N ARG A 548 -13.61 -24.29 -8.86
CA ARG A 548 -14.71 -23.45 -8.40
C ARG A 548 -14.71 -23.43 -6.87
N THR A 549 -14.13 -22.39 -6.28
CA THR A 549 -14.08 -22.19 -4.81
C THR A 549 -15.44 -21.92 -4.15
N GLY A 550 -16.53 -21.91 -4.92
CA GLY A 550 -17.88 -21.68 -4.41
C GLY A 550 -18.01 -20.36 -3.64
N GLU A 551 -18.90 -20.34 -2.66
CA GLU A 551 -19.11 -19.17 -1.79
C GLU A 551 -17.99 -18.97 -0.75
N PHE A 552 -17.11 -19.96 -0.57
CA PHE A 552 -16.07 -19.96 0.46
C PHE A 552 -14.72 -19.42 -0.02
N GLY A 553 -14.56 -19.11 -1.30
CA GLY A 553 -13.30 -18.62 -1.86
C GLY A 553 -12.75 -17.37 -1.15
N GLU A 554 -13.63 -16.45 -0.75
CA GLU A 554 -13.25 -15.23 -0.02
C GLU A 554 -12.72 -15.55 1.38
N ALA A 555 -13.38 -16.48 2.08
CA ALA A 555 -12.98 -16.93 3.41
C ALA A 555 -11.65 -17.70 3.37
N MET A 556 -11.46 -18.55 2.35
CA MET A 556 -10.23 -19.29 2.15
C MET A 556 -9.04 -18.37 1.84
N LEU A 557 -9.24 -17.36 0.99
CA LEU A 557 -8.20 -16.36 0.70
C LEU A 557 -7.83 -15.55 1.97
N SER A 558 -8.83 -15.16 2.76
CA SER A 558 -8.62 -14.50 4.04
C SER A 558 -7.87 -15.40 5.03
N ALA A 559 -8.24 -16.68 5.12
CA ALA A 559 -7.56 -17.66 5.97
C ALA A 559 -6.09 -17.83 5.55
N MET A 560 -5.81 -18.03 4.27
CA MET A 560 -4.44 -18.13 3.76
C MET A 560 -3.63 -16.86 4.05
N GLY A 561 -4.19 -15.68 3.74
CA GLY A 561 -3.53 -14.40 3.98
C GLY A 561 -3.22 -14.17 5.45
N MET A 562 -4.19 -14.42 6.32
CA MET A 562 -4.03 -14.21 7.76
C MET A 562 -3.09 -15.24 8.39
N GLY A 563 -3.12 -16.49 7.94
CA GLY A 563 -2.15 -17.51 8.36
C GLY A 563 -0.70 -17.09 8.04
N MET A 564 -0.46 -16.56 6.83
CA MET A 564 0.85 -16.02 6.45
C MET A 564 1.25 -14.81 7.31
N VAL A 565 0.36 -13.82 7.45
CA VAL A 565 0.62 -12.59 8.23
C VAL A 565 0.94 -12.94 9.69
N MET A 566 0.13 -13.78 10.32
CA MET A 566 0.31 -14.13 11.73
C MET A 566 1.53 -15.02 11.97
N SER A 567 1.91 -15.85 10.98
CA SER A 567 3.17 -16.58 11.02
C SER A 567 4.38 -15.65 11.08
N ILE A 568 4.41 -14.62 10.25
CA ILE A 568 5.52 -13.65 10.27
C ILE A 568 5.43 -12.76 11.52
N TYR A 569 4.23 -12.33 11.92
CA TYR A 569 4.04 -11.51 13.12
C TYR A 569 4.58 -12.18 14.38
N GLN A 570 4.35 -13.48 14.57
CA GLN A 570 4.83 -14.21 15.75
C GLN A 570 6.31 -14.57 15.67
N ASN A 571 6.75 -15.08 14.52
CA ASN A 571 8.09 -15.67 14.43
C ASN A 571 9.14 -14.61 14.07
N ASP A 572 8.87 -13.81 13.05
CA ASP A 572 9.86 -12.94 12.40
C ASP A 572 9.25 -11.54 12.07
N PRO A 573 8.76 -10.77 13.07
CA PRO A 573 7.95 -9.55 12.85
C PRO A 573 8.70 -8.41 12.14
N HIS A 574 10.03 -8.50 12.04
CA HIS A 574 10.86 -7.54 11.34
C HIS A 574 10.71 -7.62 9.81
N HIS A 575 10.16 -8.72 9.27
CA HIS A 575 9.88 -8.86 7.84
C HIS A 575 8.52 -8.29 7.40
N LEU A 576 7.66 -7.88 8.35
CA LEU A 576 6.43 -7.16 8.05
C LEU A 576 6.72 -5.66 7.87
N SER A 577 5.92 -5.01 7.01
CA SER A 577 5.92 -3.55 6.90
C SER A 577 5.68 -2.90 8.27
N GLY A 578 6.39 -1.81 8.55
CA GLY A 578 6.31 -1.10 9.84
C GLY A 578 4.90 -0.65 10.22
N LEU A 579 4.05 -0.31 9.24
CA LEU A 579 2.64 0.02 9.48
C LEU A 579 1.84 -1.22 9.92
N VAL A 580 1.96 -2.33 9.18
CA VAL A 580 1.25 -3.59 9.47
C VAL A 580 1.65 -4.11 10.86
N ARG A 581 2.95 -4.10 11.17
CA ARG A 581 3.46 -4.50 12.49
C ARG A 581 2.87 -3.65 13.62
N ARG A 582 2.81 -2.33 13.45
CA ARG A 582 2.21 -1.41 14.43
C ARG A 582 0.72 -1.66 14.64
N ILE A 583 -0.02 -1.86 13.55
CA ILE A 583 -1.46 -2.17 13.60
C ILE A 583 -1.70 -3.50 14.32
N LEU A 584 -0.98 -4.57 13.96
CA LEU A 584 -1.12 -5.87 14.60
C LEU A 584 -0.73 -5.83 16.07
N TYR A 585 0.33 -5.09 16.43
CA TYR A 585 0.69 -4.86 17.82
C TYR A 585 -0.45 -4.19 18.59
N GLN A 586 -1.08 -3.18 17.99
CA GLN A 586 -2.16 -2.46 18.63
C GLN A 586 -3.40 -3.34 18.85
N PHE A 587 -3.79 -4.17 17.88
CA PHE A 587 -4.97 -5.02 18.00
C PHE A 587 -4.69 -6.32 18.78
N VAL A 588 -3.68 -7.09 18.37
CA VAL A 588 -3.38 -8.42 18.91
C VAL A 588 -2.54 -8.31 20.19
N GLY A 589 -1.49 -7.49 20.16
CA GLY A 589 -0.54 -7.36 21.26
C GLY A 589 0.51 -8.48 21.29
N PRO A 590 1.36 -8.48 22.33
CA PRO A 590 2.26 -9.60 22.60
C PRO A 590 1.45 -10.82 23.05
N ASN A 591 1.85 -12.02 22.62
CA ASN A 591 1.34 -13.31 23.10
C ASN A 591 2.50 -14.28 23.25
#